data_AF-A0A2U3KAJ1-F1
#
_entry.id   AF-A0A2U3KAJ1-F1
#
_cell.length_a   1.000
_cell.length_b   1.000
_cell.length_c   1.000
_cell.angle_alpha   90.00
_cell.angle_beta   90.00
_cell.angle_gamma   90.00
#
_symmetry.space_group_name_H-M   'P 1'
#
loop_
_entity.id
_entity.type
_entity.pdbx_description
1 polymer ?
#
loop_
_entity_poly.entity_id
_entity_poly.type
_entity_poly.pdbx_seq_one_letter_code
_entity_poly.pdbx_strand_id
1 'polypeptide(L)'
;MELAQQFAGWVKADSRFELAAPVPLNLVCFRHKGGDEVNQGLMDRLNRSGDLYLTHTKLAGRTTLRFCAGQTNTEARHVERAWKRIQEEAAHVA
;
A
#
# COMPACT_ATOMS: atom_id res chain seq x y z
N MET A 1 8.89 7.39 -11.95
CA MET A 1 9.41 6.27 -11.12
C MET A 1 9.73 6.70 -9.70
N GLU A 2 10.19 7.93 -9.48
CA GLU A 2 10.54 8.49 -8.17
C GLU A 2 9.47 8.27 -7.09
N LEU A 3 8.19 8.54 -7.38
CA LEU A 3 7.10 8.38 -6.41
C LEU A 3 6.90 6.94 -5.93
N ALA A 4 7.05 5.95 -6.81
CA ALA A 4 6.93 4.53 -6.44
C ALA A 4 8.10 4.09 -5.54
N GLN A 5 9.31 4.57 -5.82
CA GLN A 5 10.48 4.30 -4.97
C GLN A 5 10.37 4.99 -3.61
N GLN A 6 9.86 6.22 -3.59
CA GLN A 6 9.62 6.96 -2.36
C GLN A 6 8.60 6.23 -1.47
N PHE A 7 7.46 5.84 -2.05
CA PHE A 7 6.45 5.03 -1.35
C PHE A 7 7.04 3.70 -0.86
N ALA A 8 7.81 2.99 -1.69
CA ALA A 8 8.48 1.76 -1.29
C ALA A 8 9.47 1.98 -0.14
N GLY A 9 10.15 3.13 -0.09
CA GLY A 9 11.02 3.53 1.01
C GLY A 9 10.24 3.69 2.31
N TRP A 10 9.08 4.35 2.29
CA TRP A 10 8.23 4.48 3.47
C TRP A 10 7.66 3.15 3.95
N VAL A 11 7.23 2.27 3.03
CA VAL A 11 6.78 0.92 3.37
C VAL A 11 7.89 0.13 4.07
N LYS A 12 9.14 0.23 3.60
CA LYS A 12 10.28 -0.44 4.26
C LYS A 12 10.60 0.14 5.64
N ALA A 13 10.38 1.43 5.84
CA ALA A 13 10.66 2.11 7.10
C ALA A 13 9.62 1.81 8.20
N ASP A 14 8.38 1.50 7.82
CA ASP A 14 7.32 1.14 8.77
C ASP A 14 7.39 -0.36 9.12
N SER A 15 7.70 -0.65 10.39
CA SER A 15 7.94 -2.01 10.88
C SER A 15 6.75 -2.95 10.74
N ARG A 16 5.53 -2.40 10.62
CA ARG A 16 4.27 -3.14 10.44
C ARG A 16 4.12 -3.73 9.05
N PHE A 17 4.84 -3.20 8.05
CA PHE A 17 4.71 -3.58 6.66
C PHE A 17 5.96 -4.26 6.10
N GLU A 18 5.80 -4.92 4.96
CA GLU A 18 6.89 -5.44 4.13
C GLU A 18 6.56 -5.28 2.65
N LEU A 19 7.61 -5.16 1.81
CA LEU A 19 7.47 -5.28 0.36
C LEU A 19 7.35 -6.75 -0.01
N ALA A 20 6.36 -7.08 -0.84
CA ALA A 20 6.09 -8.43 -1.30
C ALA A 20 6.83 -8.78 -2.60
N ALA A 21 7.35 -7.78 -3.33
CA ALA A 21 8.12 -7.96 -4.55
C ALA A 21 9.08 -6.78 -4.78
N PRO A 22 10.13 -6.94 -5.62
CA PRO A 22 10.91 -5.82 -6.13
C PRO A 22 10.04 -4.78 -6.83
N VAL A 23 10.46 -3.52 -6.84
CA VAL A 23 9.72 -2.39 -7.43
C VAL A 23 10.46 -1.87 -8.68
N PRO A 24 10.42 -2.57 -9.83
CA PRO A 24 11.12 -2.14 -11.03
C PRO A 24 10.41 -0.98 -11.76
N LEU A 25 9.13 -0.73 -11.46
CA LEU A 25 8.27 0.22 -12.18
C LEU A 25 7.42 1.06 -11.20
N ASN A 26 6.22 1.48 -11.62
CA ASN A 26 5.28 2.32 -10.86
C ASN A 26 4.39 1.54 -9.87
N LEU A 27 4.39 0.20 -9.93
CA LEU A 27 3.58 -0.65 -9.07
C LEU A 27 4.38 -1.09 -7.84
N VAL A 28 3.85 -0.82 -6.66
CA VAL A 28 4.39 -1.28 -5.38
C VAL A 28 3.48 -2.34 -4.79
N CYS A 29 4.05 -3.53 -4.57
CA CYS A 29 3.39 -4.65 -3.93
C CYS A 29 3.86 -4.73 -2.48
N PHE A 30 2.95 -4.59 -1.52
CA PHE A 30 3.25 -4.57 -0.10
C PHE A 30 2.16 -5.25 0.71
N ARG A 31 2.45 -5.59 1.96
CA ARG A 31 1.47 -6.17 2.88
C ARG A 31 1.81 -5.86 4.34
N HIS A 32 0.78 -5.81 5.17
CA HIS A 32 0.89 -5.78 6.62
C HIS A 32 1.33 -7.15 7.14
N LYS A 33 2.23 -7.17 8.13
CA LYS A 33 2.78 -8.40 8.71
C LYS A 33 1.80 -9.15 9.61
N GLY A 34 0.73 -8.49 10.06
CA GLY A 34 -0.34 -9.07 10.86
C GLY A 34 -1.22 -10.12 10.16
N GLY A 35 -0.98 -10.43 8.88
CA GLY A 35 -1.64 -11.53 8.17
C GLY A 35 -2.72 -11.10 7.17
N ASP A 36 -3.29 -12.08 6.46
CA ASP A 36 -4.15 -11.84 5.30
C ASP A 36 -5.48 -11.17 5.67
N GLU A 37 -6.06 -11.50 6.81
CA GLU A 37 -7.30 -10.87 7.32
C GLU A 37 -7.10 -9.37 7.57
N VAL A 38 -5.96 -9.00 8.17
CA VAL A 38 -5.60 -7.59 8.41
C VAL A 38 -5.43 -6.85 7.07
N ASN A 39 -4.75 -7.47 6.10
CA ASN A 39 -4.58 -6.87 4.77
C ASN A 39 -5.90 -6.68 4.03
N GLN A 40 -6.81 -7.67 4.10
CA GLN A 40 -8.13 -7.59 3.48
C GLN A 40 -8.97 -6.48 4.13
N GLY A 41 -9.04 -6.44 5.46
CA GLY A 41 -9.77 -5.40 6.19
C GLY A 41 -9.22 -4.00 5.95
N LEU A 42 -7.88 -3.86 5.88
CA LEU A 42 -7.21 -2.61 5.54
C LEU A 42 -7.61 -2.12 4.15
N MET A 43 -7.56 -3.00 3.14
CA MET A 43 -7.97 -2.66 1.78
C MET A 43 -9.45 -2.25 1.71
N ASP A 44 -10.33 -3.00 2.38
CA ASP A 44 -11.76 -2.75 2.33
C ASP A 44 -12.13 -1.40 2.95
N ARG A 45 -11.50 -1.03 4.08
CA ARG A 45 -11.71 0.29 4.70
C ARG A 45 -11.17 1.42 3.84
N LEU A 46 -9.95 1.26 3.30
CA LEU A 46 -9.37 2.26 2.40
C LEU A 46 -10.24 2.48 1.16
N ASN A 47 -10.68 1.40 0.50
CA ASN A 47 -11.54 1.48 -0.69
C ASN A 47 -12.93 2.07 -0.36
N ARG A 48 -13.49 1.74 0.81
CA ARG A 48 -14.80 2.28 1.24
C ARG A 48 -14.74 3.77 1.56
N SER A 49 -13.60 4.29 2.01
CA SER A 49 -13.43 5.72 2.31
C SER A 49 -13.57 6.61 1.07
N GLY A 50 -13.32 6.07 -0.13
CA GLY A 50 -13.29 6.83 -1.39
C GLY A 50 -12.04 7.69 -1.58
N ASP A 51 -11.18 7.83 -0.57
CA ASP A 51 -9.94 8.62 -0.64
C ASP A 51 -8.85 7.94 -1.49
N LEU A 52 -8.88 6.61 -1.56
CA LEU A 52 -7.88 5.78 -2.21
C LEU A 52 -8.56 4.52 -2.76
N TYR A 53 -8.08 4.05 -3.91
CA TYR A 53 -8.45 2.74 -4.45
C TYR A 53 -7.21 1.85 -4.58
N LEU A 54 -7.19 0.77 -3.80
CA LEU A 54 -6.19 -0.29 -3.85
C LEU A 54 -6.79 -1.55 -4.45
N THR A 55 -5.95 -2.27 -5.18
CA THR A 55 -6.24 -3.64 -5.60
C THR A 55 -5.39 -4.62 -4.78
N HIS A 56 -5.72 -5.90 -4.83
CA HIS A 56 -4.91 -6.94 -4.22
C HIS A 56 -4.56 -8.03 -5.22
N THR A 57 -3.61 -8.87 -4.82
CA THR A 57 -3.28 -10.14 -5.45
C THR A 57 -2.81 -11.13 -4.38
N LYS A 58 -2.68 -12.41 -4.74
CA LYS A 58 -2.01 -13.40 -3.90
C LYS A 58 -0.61 -13.66 -4.43
N LEU A 59 0.40 -13.39 -3.62
CA LEU A 59 1.79 -13.76 -3.91
C LEU A 59 2.25 -14.77 -2.86
N ALA A 60 2.75 -15.93 -3.32
CA ALA A 60 3.10 -17.06 -2.45
C ALA A 60 1.97 -17.42 -1.47
N GLY A 61 0.72 -17.42 -1.96
CA GLY A 61 -0.48 -17.74 -1.18
C GLY A 61 -0.97 -16.64 -0.22
N ARG A 62 -0.25 -15.52 -0.08
CA ARG A 62 -0.55 -14.44 0.88
C ARG A 62 -1.16 -13.21 0.21
N THR A 63 -2.16 -12.61 0.84
CA THR A 63 -2.80 -11.36 0.38
C THR A 63 -1.77 -10.23 0.34
N THR A 64 -1.67 -9.60 -0.82
CA THR A 64 -0.71 -8.53 -1.12
C THR A 64 -1.46 -7.35 -1.73
N LEU A 65 -1.29 -6.18 -1.14
CA LEU A 65 -1.85 -4.93 -1.61
C LEU A 65 -1.00 -4.35 -2.75
N ARG A 66 -1.67 -3.70 -3.70
CA ARG A 66 -1.08 -3.15 -4.91
C ARG A 66 -1.40 -1.67 -5.03
N PHE A 67 -0.36 -0.84 -4.94
CA PHE A 67 -0.46 0.60 -5.14
C PHE A 67 0.28 1.03 -6.41
N CYS A 68 -0.40 1.72 -7.33
CA CYS A 68 0.18 2.17 -8.59
C CYS A 68 0.40 3.69 -8.57
N ALA A 69 1.64 4.13 -8.47
CA ALA A 69 2.03 5.54 -8.38
C ALA A 69 2.34 6.15 -9.77
N GLY A 70 1.57 5.79 -10.80
CA GLY A 70 1.87 6.18 -12.18
C GLY A 70 0.65 6.53 -13.03
N GLN A 71 -0.44 6.99 -12.43
CA GLN A 71 -1.56 7.55 -13.20
C GLN A 71 -1.21 8.98 -13.65
N THR A 72 -1.80 9.43 -14.76
CA THR A 72 -1.46 10.69 -15.44
C THR A 72 -1.49 11.92 -14.52
N ASN A 73 -2.38 11.94 -13.52
CA ASN A 73 -2.55 13.06 -12.59
C ASN A 73 -2.03 12.76 -11.16
N THR A 74 -1.25 11.70 -10.97
CA THR A 74 -0.64 11.39 -9.67
C THR A 74 0.53 12.33 -9.40
N GLU A 75 0.52 13.00 -8.24
CA GLU A 75 1.55 13.92 -7.78
C GLU A 75 2.10 13.42 -6.44
N ALA A 76 3.25 13.95 -6.00
CA ALA A 76 3.87 13.57 -4.72
C ALA A 76 2.90 13.67 -3.54
N ARG A 77 2.15 14.77 -3.44
CA ARG A 77 1.12 14.98 -2.40
C ARG A 77 0.04 13.90 -2.37
N HIS A 78 -0.32 13.32 -3.53
CA HIS A 78 -1.31 12.25 -3.60
C HIS A 78 -0.75 10.96 -2.99
N VAL A 79 0.53 10.67 -3.25
CA VAL A 79 1.22 9.49 -2.72
C VAL A 79 1.50 9.63 -1.22
N GLU A 80 1.88 10.81 -0.76
CA GLU A 80 2.01 11.13 0.67
C GLU A 80 0.69 10.97 1.42
N ARG A 81 -0.41 11.52 0.87
CA ARG A 81 -1.75 11.38 1.47
C ARG A 81 -2.18 9.92 1.49
N ALA A 82 -1.98 9.17 0.40
CA ALA A 82 -2.31 7.75 0.34
C ALA A 82 -1.57 6.97 1.44
N TRP A 83 -0.26 7.23 1.62
CA TRP A 83 0.51 6.58 2.66
C TRP A 83 0.04 6.93 4.08
N LYS A 84 -0.24 8.21 4.37
CA LYS A 84 -0.80 8.62 5.67
C LYS A 84 -2.11 7.89 5.98
N ARG A 85 -3.03 7.81 5.01
CA ARG A 85 -4.30 7.08 5.18
C ARG A 85 -4.07 5.59 5.43
N ILE A 86 -3.12 4.96 4.73
CA ILE A 86 -2.73 3.56 4.98
C ILE A 86 -2.23 3.39 6.42
N GLN A 87 -1.41 4.31 6.93
CA GLN A 87 -0.86 4.23 8.28
C GLN A 87 -1.92 4.43 9.37
N GLU A 88 -2.86 5.36 9.17
CA GLU A 88 -4.02 5.61 10.03
C GLU A 88 -4.90 4.35 10.11
N GLU A 89 -5.32 3.82 8.96
CA GLU A 89 -6.19 2.64 8.91
C GLU A 89 -5.50 1.38 9.45
N ALA A 90 -4.18 1.27 9.31
CA ALA A 90 -3.41 0.19 9.90
C ALA A 90 -3.26 0.30 11.42
N ALA A 91 -3.31 1.51 11.99
CA ALA A 91 -3.32 1.71 13.44
C ALA A 91 -4.65 1.24 14.07
N HIS A 92 -5.72 1.15 13.30
CA HIS A 92 -7.03 0.67 13.75
C HIS A 92 -7.23 -0.86 13.66
N VAL A 93 -6.28 -1.59 13.09
CA VAL A 93 -6.32 -3.08 12.98
C VAL A 93 -5.11 -3.79 13.59
N ALA A 94 -4.27 -3.05 14.31
CA ALA A 94 -3.16 -3.61 15.08
C ALA A 94 -3.59 -3.94 16.51
#